data_AF-A0A8T4U8V6-F1
#
_entry.id   AF-A0A8T4U8V6-F1
#
_cell.length_a   1.000
_cell.length_b   1.000
_cell.length_c   1.000
_cell.angle_alpha   90.00
_cell.angle_beta   90.00
_cell.angle_gamma   90.00
#
_symmetry.space_group_name_H-M   'P 1'
#
loop_
_entity.id
_entity.type
_entity.pdbx_description
1 polymer ?
#
loop_
_entity_poly.entity_id
_entity_poly.type
_entity_poly.pdbx_seq_one_letter_code
_entity_poly.pdbx_strand_id
1 'polypeptide(L)'
;MGNKENKLFKKVKYLLKRIGAPRWIHHFGPKTYEFEQQATALLLKETFKFSFRRTSNILSMLGFKVPSYSALCKMRKRIPLWIWNSLLKLTAGKYNLD
;
A
#
# COMPACT_ATOMS: atom_id res chain seq x y z
N MET A 1 -0.66 -25.27 -0.61
CA MET A 1 -0.33 -24.23 -1.61
C MET A 1 0.79 -23.38 -1.03
N GLY A 2 2.02 -23.57 -1.55
CA GLY A 2 3.24 -23.04 -0.92
C GLY A 2 3.25 -21.51 -0.81
N ASN A 3 3.76 -21.02 0.31
CA ASN A 3 3.99 -19.60 0.60
C ASN A 3 4.92 -18.98 -0.45
N LYS A 4 4.37 -18.57 -1.60
CA LYS A 4 5.03 -17.59 -2.47
C LYS A 4 5.03 -16.28 -1.68
N GLU A 5 6.09 -16.06 -0.91
CA GLU A 5 6.37 -14.77 -0.28
C GLU A 5 6.15 -13.68 -1.33
N ASN A 6 5.16 -12.83 -1.09
CA ASN A 6 4.75 -11.86 -2.08
C ASN A 6 5.80 -10.75 -2.13
N LYS A 7 6.80 -10.90 -3.02
CA LYS A 7 7.99 -10.02 -3.12
C LYS A 7 7.61 -8.54 -3.18
N LEU A 8 6.46 -8.22 -3.78
CA LEU A 8 5.92 -6.87 -3.86
C LEU A 8 5.58 -6.30 -2.48
N PHE A 9 4.82 -7.04 -1.66
CA PHE A 9 4.47 -6.62 -0.30
C PHE A 9 5.72 -6.50 0.58
N LYS A 10 6.66 -7.43 0.44
CA LYS A 10 7.95 -7.39 1.14
C LYS A 10 8.73 -6.11 0.79
N LYS A 11 8.76 -5.72 -0.49
CA LYS A 11 9.39 -4.47 -0.94
C LYS A 11 8.72 -3.23 -0.33
N VAL A 12 7.38 -3.16 -0.35
CA VAL A 12 6.65 -2.06 0.28
C VAL A 12 6.88 -2.02 1.79
N LYS A 13 6.91 -3.17 2.46
CA LYS A 13 7.26 -3.28 3.88
C LYS A 13 8.65 -2.71 4.19
N TYR A 14 9.64 -2.99 3.35
CA TYR A 14 10.98 -2.39 3.49
C TYR A 14 10.95 -0.88 3.27
N LEU A 15 10.21 -0.36 2.30
CA LEU A 15 10.05 1.08 2.09
C LEU A 15 9.42 1.77 3.31
N LEU A 16 8.40 1.16 3.90
CA LEU A 16 7.77 1.65 5.13
C LEU A 16 8.75 1.69 6.31
N LYS A 17 9.58 0.66 6.46
CA LYS A 17 10.68 0.67 7.45
C LYS A 17 11.67 1.81 7.18
N ARG A 18 11.99 2.06 5.91
CA ARG A 18 12.97 3.06 5.49
C ARG A 18 12.52 4.50 5.77
N ILE A 19 11.22 4.78 5.70
CA ILE A 19 10.65 6.09 6.09
C ILE A 19 10.39 6.23 7.59
N GLY A 20 10.79 5.25 8.41
CA GLY A 20 10.52 5.26 9.85
C GLY A 20 9.03 5.18 10.18
N ALA A 21 8.23 4.49 9.35
CA ALA A 21 6.80 4.39 9.57
C ALA A 21 6.50 3.79 10.96
N PRO A 22 5.57 4.39 11.73
CA PRO A 22 5.27 3.92 13.08
C PRO A 22 4.71 2.50 13.08
N ARG A 23 5.01 1.72 14.13
CA ARG A 23 4.53 0.32 14.24
C ARG A 23 3.00 0.22 14.22
N TRP A 24 2.30 1.24 14.72
CA TRP A 24 0.83 1.33 14.79
C TRP A 24 0.14 1.68 13.46
N ILE A 25 0.89 1.78 12.35
CA ILE A 25 0.35 2.10 11.02
C ILE A 25 -0.72 1.11 10.53
N HIS A 26 -0.72 -0.11 11.03
CA HIS A 26 -1.73 -1.12 10.74
C HIS A 26 -3.15 -0.73 11.21
N HIS A 27 -3.30 0.26 12.11
CA HIS A 27 -4.60 0.75 12.57
C HIS A 27 -5.40 1.52 11.49
N PHE A 28 -4.74 1.98 10.42
CA PHE A 28 -5.40 2.77 9.38
C PHE A 28 -6.25 1.92 8.43
N GLY A 29 -6.02 0.61 8.42
CA GLY A 29 -6.73 -0.38 7.62
C GLY A 29 -7.75 -1.20 8.40
N PRO A 30 -8.57 -2.01 7.71
CA PRO A 30 -9.24 -3.13 8.34
C PRO A 30 -8.20 -4.10 8.92
N LYS A 31 -8.46 -4.59 10.13
CA LYS A 31 -7.59 -5.54 10.87
C LYS A 31 -7.26 -6.83 10.09
N THR A 32 -8.06 -7.16 9.08
CA THR A 32 -7.91 -8.35 8.22
C THR A 32 -6.76 -8.26 7.23
N TYR A 33 -6.25 -7.06 6.94
CA TYR A 33 -5.19 -6.82 5.97
C TYR A 33 -3.99 -6.13 6.62
N GLU A 34 -2.79 -6.54 6.23
CA GLU A 34 -1.58 -5.84 6.63
C GLU A 34 -1.47 -4.51 5.88
N PHE A 35 -0.87 -3.50 6.52
CA PHE A 35 -0.77 -2.17 5.94
C PHE A 35 -0.04 -2.16 4.59
N GLU A 36 1.02 -2.95 4.44
CA GLU A 36 1.77 -3.08 3.18
C GLU A 36 0.91 -3.59 2.02
N GLN A 37 -0.06 -4.46 2.27
CA GLN A 37 -0.95 -5.00 1.24
C GLN A 37 -1.83 -3.88 0.67
N GLN A 38 -2.34 -3.05 1.56
CA GLN A 38 -3.22 -1.97 1.19
C GLN A 38 -2.46 -0.77 0.61
N ALA A 39 -1.29 -0.46 1.17
CA ALA A 39 -0.39 0.57 0.65
C ALA A 39 0.06 0.22 -0.77
N THR A 40 0.35 -1.07 -1.04
CA THR A 40 0.64 -1.56 -2.38
C THR A 40 -0.50 -1.29 -3.35
N ALA A 41 -1.74 -1.61 -2.97
CA ALA A 41 -2.90 -1.34 -3.80
C ALA A 41 -3.09 0.16 -4.07
N LEU A 42 -2.92 1.02 -3.05
CA LEU A 42 -3.00 2.47 -3.23
C LEU A 42 -1.89 3.01 -4.13
N LEU A 43 -0.66 2.50 -4.01
CA LEU A 43 0.45 2.89 -4.88
C LEU A 43 0.14 2.56 -6.33
N LEU A 44 -0.31 1.33 -6.61
CA LEU A 44 -0.66 0.92 -7.97
C LEU A 44 -1.84 1.73 -8.52
N LYS A 45 -2.80 2.10 -7.66
CA LYS A 45 -3.88 3.02 -8.04
C LYS A 45 -3.33 4.36 -8.50
N GLU A 46 -2.37 4.96 -7.79
CA GLU A 46 -1.77 6.23 -8.23
C GLU A 46 -0.90 6.08 -9.47
N THR A 47 -0.10 5.01 -9.56
CA THR A 47 0.78 4.77 -10.72
C THR A 47 0.00 4.55 -12.00
N PHE A 48 -1.03 3.71 -11.98
CA PHE A 48 -1.84 3.39 -13.15
C PHE A 48 -3.06 4.30 -13.34
N LYS A 49 -3.28 5.26 -12.44
CA LYS A 49 -4.45 6.17 -12.44
C LYS A 49 -5.79 5.41 -12.49
N PHE A 50 -5.86 4.27 -11.82
CA PHE A 50 -7.07 3.44 -11.76
C PHE A 50 -8.07 3.93 -10.71
N SER A 51 -9.34 3.53 -10.87
CA SER A 51 -10.32 3.66 -9.80
C SER A 51 -10.08 2.59 -8.72
N PHE A 52 -10.46 2.87 -7.47
CA PHE A 52 -10.30 1.91 -6.36
C PHE A 52 -10.92 0.54 -6.66
N ARG A 53 -12.09 0.53 -7.31
CA ARG A 53 -12.76 -0.72 -7.74
C ARG A 53 -11.93 -1.48 -8.77
N ARG A 54 -11.43 -0.79 -9.79
CA ARG A 54 -10.60 -1.40 -10.84
C ARG A 54 -9.29 -1.95 -10.26
N THR A 55 -8.63 -1.21 -9.37
CA THR A 55 -7.42 -1.67 -8.69
C THR A 55 -7.67 -2.92 -7.85
N SER A 56 -8.72 -2.92 -7.03
CA SER A 56 -9.08 -4.07 -6.18
C SER A 56 -9.38 -5.31 -7.04
N ASN A 57 -10.15 -5.16 -8.12
CA ASN A 57 -10.46 -6.24 -9.03
C ASN A 57 -9.22 -6.80 -9.73
N ILE A 58 -8.37 -5.94 -10.33
CA ILE A 58 -7.16 -6.38 -11.03
C ILE A 58 -6.22 -7.12 -10.08
N LEU A 59 -6.01 -6.59 -8.87
CA LEU A 59 -5.15 -7.24 -7.89
C LEU A 59 -5.71 -8.58 -7.42
N SER A 60 -7.03 -8.66 -7.22
CA SER A 60 -7.69 -9.93 -6.92
C SER A 60 -7.56 -10.94 -8.06
N MET A 61 -7.70 -10.50 -9.31
CA MET A 61 -7.52 -11.36 -10.50
C MET A 61 -6.08 -11.88 -10.62
N LEU A 62 -5.10 -11.08 -10.21
CA LEU A 62 -3.69 -11.46 -10.15
C LEU A 62 -3.34 -12.32 -8.91
N GLY A 63 -4.32 -12.66 -8.07
CA GLY A 63 -4.13 -13.51 -6.89
C GLY A 63 -3.55 -12.79 -5.67
N PHE A 64 -3.55 -11.46 -5.63
CA PHE A 64 -3.09 -10.70 -4.46
C PHE A 64 -4.20 -10.60 -3.41
N LYS A 65 -3.83 -10.81 -2.13
CA LYS A 65 -4.70 -10.51 -1.00
C LYS A 65 -4.82 -9.00 -0.84
N VAL A 66 -5.92 -8.43 -1.33
CA VAL A 66 -6.17 -6.98 -1.32
C VAL A 66 -7.52 -6.67 -0.69
N PRO A 67 -7.63 -5.56 0.07
CA PRO A 67 -8.91 -5.08 0.61
C PRO A 67 -9.92 -4.70 -0.46
N SER A 68 -11.20 -4.73 -0.08
CA SER A 68 -12.29 -4.21 -0.91
C SER A 68 -12.09 -2.72 -1.23
N TYR A 69 -12.71 -2.25 -2.31
CA TYR A 69 -12.59 -0.85 -2.74
C TYR A 69 -13.00 0.15 -1.63
N SER A 70 -14.03 -0.16 -0.84
CA SER A 70 -14.50 0.72 0.24
C SER A 70 -13.49 0.80 1.38
N ALA A 71 -12.81 -0.30 1.70
CA ALA A 71 -11.70 -0.33 2.64
C ALA A 71 -10.49 0.48 2.13
N LEU A 72 -10.15 0.39 0.84
CA LEU A 72 -9.11 1.22 0.22
C LEU A 72 -9.45 2.73 0.30
N CYS A 73 -10.70 3.10 0.02
CA CYS A 73 -11.16 4.49 0.15
C CYS A 73 -11.01 5.00 1.59
N LYS A 74 -11.44 4.21 2.59
CA LYS A 74 -11.31 4.56 4.01
C LYS A 74 -9.85 4.71 4.42
N MET A 75 -9.00 3.78 3.99
CA MET A 75 -7.58 3.81 4.30
C MET A 75 -6.90 5.04 3.70
N ARG A 76 -7.15 5.37 2.42
CA ARG A 76 -6.56 6.55 1.77
C ARG A 76 -6.84 7.86 2.52
N LYS A 77 -8.02 7.97 3.16
CA LYS A 77 -8.41 9.11 4.00
C LYS A 77 -7.71 9.12 5.37
N ARG A 78 -7.33 7.95 5.89
CA ARG A 78 -6.75 7.78 7.24
C ARG A 78 -5.22 7.82 7.26
N ILE A 79 -4.56 7.50 6.15
CA ILE A 79 -3.10 7.49 6.09
C ILE A 79 -2.58 8.92 6.34
N PRO A 80 -1.66 9.11 7.31
CA PRO A 80 -1.00 10.39 7.53
C PRO A 80 -0.31 10.88 6.26
N LEU A 81 -0.52 12.15 5.93
CA LEU A 81 -0.05 12.74 4.68
C LEU A 81 1.48 12.63 4.53
N TRP A 82 2.22 12.80 5.63
CA TRP A 82 3.68 12.68 5.64
C TRP A 82 4.14 11.27 5.23
N ILE A 83 3.49 10.21 5.73
CA ILE A 83 3.80 8.82 5.36
C ILE A 83 3.54 8.62 3.86
N TRP A 84 2.38 9.07 3.40
CA TRP A 84 1.97 8.89 2.01
C TRP A 84 2.91 9.62 1.05
N ASN A 85 3.25 10.87 1.35
CA ASN A 85 4.15 11.67 0.53
C ASN A 85 5.57 11.09 0.52
N SER A 86 6.10 10.66 1.66
CA SER A 86 7.41 10.02 1.73
C SER A 86 7.45 8.72 0.94
N LEU A 87 6.38 7.91 1.01
CA LEU A 87 6.28 6.67 0.24
C LEU A 87 6.25 6.96 -1.27
N LEU A 88 5.48 7.96 -1.71
CA LEU A 88 5.42 8.38 -3.12
C LEU A 88 6.76 8.94 -3.64
N LYS A 89 7.46 9.74 -2.83
CA LYS A 89 8.81 10.25 -3.19
C LYS A 89 9.78 9.09 -3.43
N LEU A 90 9.82 8.12 -2.51
CA LEU A 90 10.68 6.95 -2.64
C LEU A 90 10.33 6.09 -3.85
N THR A 91 9.04 5.85 -4.12
CA THR A 91 8.63 5.04 -5.29
C THR A 91 8.86 5.74 -6.61
N ALA A 92 8.84 7.09 -6.63
CA ALA A 92 9.21 7.90 -7.79
C ALA A 92 10.72 7.99 -8.03
N GLY A 93 11.56 7.33 -7.21
CA GLY A 93 13.01 7.39 -7.32
C GLY A 93 13.60 8.73 -6.88
N LYS A 94 12.84 9.56 -6.15
CA LYS A 94 13.32 10.83 -5.59
C LYS A 94 13.88 10.55 -4.19
N TYR A 95 15.21 10.56 -4.08
CA TYR A 95 15.94 10.23 -2.85
C TYR A 95 16.30 11.44 -1.97
N ASN A 96 15.80 12.64 -2.29
CA ASN A 96 16.11 13.84 -1.51
C ASN A 96 15.09 13.99 -0.38
N LEU A 97 15.55 13.74 0.84
CA LEU A 97 14.87 14.03 2.11
C LEU A 97 15.33 15.43 2.58
N ASP A 98 15.06 16.42 1.75
CA ASP A 98 15.17 17.84 2.09
C ASP A 98 13.76 18.45 2.12
#